data_AF-A0A414MLI9-F1
#
_entry.id   AF-A0A414MLI9-F1
#
_cell.length_a   1.000
_cell.length_b   1.000
_cell.length_c   1.000
_cell.angle_alpha   90.00
_cell.angle_beta   90.00
_cell.angle_gamma   90.00
#
_symmetry.space_group_name_H-M   'P 1'
#
loop_
_entity.id
_entity.type
_entity.pdbx_description
1 polymer ?
#
loop_
_entity_poly.entity_id
_entity_poly.type
_entity_poly.pdbx_seq_one_letter_code
_entity_poly.pdbx_strand_id
1 'polypeptide(L)'
;MSESKQRDTFIFYRSFKESMNELSDADRLIMYEAISDYSLDMKEPELTGFPKALFSIIRPIIDANWQRYNNGCKGGAPKGNKNNRFSKSTTEVQPNKNDNDNNKEEIVKEKSISLFDRTEKFKNELIPFVERYGKDMVFAFFDYWSEPNQSKTKMKFEMQKTWDITKRLRTWERRSNEK
;
A
#
# COMPACT_ATOMS: atom_id res chain seq x y z
N MET A 1 5.18 -16.70 -34.16
CA MET A 1 3.88 -16.49 -33.51
C MET A 1 3.99 -16.97 -32.08
N SER A 2 4.00 -16.07 -31.10
CA SER A 2 3.92 -16.47 -29.69
C SER A 2 2.51 -16.98 -29.42
N GLU A 3 2.35 -18.25 -29.06
CA GLU A 3 1.10 -18.75 -28.50
C GLU A 3 0.67 -17.82 -27.36
N SER A 4 -0.54 -17.28 -27.43
CA SER A 4 -1.13 -16.57 -26.29
C SER A 4 -1.30 -17.61 -25.18
N LYS A 5 -0.38 -17.63 -24.22
CA LYS A 5 -0.51 -18.50 -23.05
C LYS A 5 -1.75 -18.10 -22.29
N GLN A 6 -2.78 -18.93 -22.36
CA GLN A 6 -3.97 -18.82 -21.55
C GLN A 6 -3.62 -19.13 -20.09
N ARG A 7 -4.25 -18.43 -19.16
CA ARG A 7 -4.07 -18.66 -17.73
C ARG A 7 -5.07 -19.72 -17.28
N ASP A 8 -4.59 -20.86 -16.79
CA ASP A 8 -5.47 -21.98 -16.41
C ASP A 8 -6.06 -21.88 -14.99
N THR A 9 -5.49 -21.02 -14.14
CA THR A 9 -5.84 -20.96 -12.71
C THR A 9 -5.85 -19.54 -12.18
N PHE A 10 -6.74 -19.26 -11.22
CA PHE A 10 -6.74 -18.02 -10.48
C PHE A 10 -6.98 -18.28 -8.98
N ILE A 11 -6.69 -17.26 -8.17
CA ILE A 11 -6.86 -17.34 -6.71
C ILE A 11 -8.20 -16.71 -6.36
N PHE A 12 -9.07 -17.48 -5.72
CA PHE A 12 -10.33 -17.00 -5.17
C PHE A 12 -10.25 -16.96 -3.64
N TYR A 13 -10.32 -15.77 -3.06
CA TYR A 13 -10.19 -15.60 -1.61
C TYR A 13 -11.53 -15.81 -0.90
N ARG A 14 -11.48 -16.37 0.32
CA ARG A 14 -12.65 -16.51 1.19
C ARG A 14 -13.36 -15.19 1.44
N SER A 15 -12.62 -14.10 1.62
CA SER A 15 -13.16 -12.76 1.82
C SER A 15 -14.08 -12.34 0.68
N PHE A 16 -13.78 -12.71 -0.58
CA PHE A 16 -14.65 -12.39 -1.71
C PHE A 16 -16.01 -13.05 -1.57
N LYS A 17 -16.03 -14.34 -1.21
CA LYS A 17 -17.28 -15.06 -0.92
C LYS A 17 -18.05 -14.39 0.21
N GLU A 18 -17.37 -14.05 1.30
CA GLU A 18 -18.00 -13.43 2.47
C GLU A 18 -18.62 -12.07 2.15
N SER A 19 -17.93 -11.23 1.37
CA SER A 19 -18.43 -9.92 0.94
C SER A 19 -19.66 -10.00 0.01
N MET A 20 -19.93 -11.15 -0.59
CA MET A 20 -21.07 -11.38 -1.48
C MET A 20 -22.23 -12.11 -0.79
N ASN A 21 -22.14 -12.41 0.51
CA ASN A 21 -23.19 -13.16 1.22
C ASN A 21 -24.51 -12.40 1.35
N GLU A 22 -24.46 -11.06 1.38
CA GLU A 22 -25.64 -10.19 1.50
C GLU A 22 -26.26 -9.83 0.14
N LEU A 23 -25.64 -10.25 -0.97
CA LEU A 23 -26.17 -10.03 -2.31
C LEU A 23 -27.33 -10.97 -2.63
N SER A 24 -28.21 -10.52 -3.54
CA SER A 24 -29.17 -11.41 -4.18
C SER A 24 -28.46 -12.52 -4.95
N ASP A 25 -29.12 -13.65 -5.17
CA ASP A 25 -28.52 -14.76 -5.93
C ASP A 25 -28.11 -14.35 -7.35
N ALA A 26 -28.87 -13.45 -7.98
CA ALA A 26 -28.59 -12.90 -9.29
C ALA A 26 -27.32 -12.02 -9.28
N ASP A 27 -27.23 -11.06 -8.35
CA ASP A 27 -26.05 -10.20 -8.23
C ASP A 27 -24.80 -10.98 -7.84
N ARG A 28 -24.96 -12.00 -6.99
CA ARG A 28 -23.88 -12.89 -6.60
C ARG A 28 -23.35 -13.68 -7.80
N LEU A 29 -24.22 -14.18 -8.67
CA LEU A 29 -23.81 -14.86 -9.91
C LEU A 29 -23.02 -13.91 -10.82
N ILE A 30 -23.55 -12.71 -11.05
CA ILE A 30 -22.87 -11.67 -11.84
C ILE A 30 -21.47 -11.39 -11.29
N MET A 31 -21.33 -11.29 -9.97
CA MET A 31 -20.03 -11.07 -9.33
C MET A 31 -19.08 -12.26 -9.48
N TYR A 32 -19.58 -13.50 -9.39
CA TYR A 32 -18.75 -14.69 -9.63
C TYR A 32 -18.25 -14.77 -11.07
N GLU A 33 -19.09 -14.45 -12.05
CA GLU A 33 -18.70 -14.37 -13.46
C GLU A 33 -17.69 -13.25 -13.67
N ALA A 34 -17.96 -12.04 -13.15
CA ALA A 34 -17.06 -10.89 -13.24
C ALA A 34 -15.67 -11.16 -12.66
N ILE A 35 -15.59 -11.78 -11.48
CA ILE A 35 -14.31 -12.12 -10.84
C ILE A 35 -13.57 -13.18 -11.66
N SER A 36 -14.27 -14.21 -12.14
CA SER A 36 -13.67 -15.30 -12.92
C SER A 36 -13.11 -14.80 -14.26
N ASP A 37 -13.95 -14.12 -15.05
CA ASP A 37 -13.60 -13.55 -16.36
C ASP A 37 -12.44 -12.55 -16.24
N TYR A 38 -12.49 -11.65 -15.25
CA TYR A 38 -11.42 -10.68 -15.06
C TYR A 38 -10.13 -11.36 -14.56
N SER A 39 -10.23 -12.35 -13.68
CA SER A 39 -9.05 -13.03 -13.13
C SER A 39 -8.33 -13.93 -14.12
N LEU A 40 -9.04 -14.52 -15.07
CA LEU A 40 -8.50 -15.46 -16.06
C LEU A 40 -8.12 -14.75 -17.36
N ASP A 41 -8.96 -13.83 -17.83
CA ASP A 41 -8.87 -13.27 -19.18
C ASP A 41 -8.72 -11.74 -19.21
N MET A 42 -8.65 -11.08 -18.05
CA MET A 42 -8.59 -9.59 -17.93
C MET A 42 -9.75 -8.89 -18.66
N LYS A 43 -10.90 -9.55 -18.74
CA LYS A 43 -12.11 -9.01 -19.36
C LYS A 43 -12.86 -8.13 -18.36
N GLU A 44 -12.93 -6.83 -18.65
CA GLU A 44 -13.61 -5.86 -17.78
C GLU A 44 -15.13 -6.16 -17.74
N PRO A 45 -15.71 -6.34 -16.54
CA PRO A 45 -17.12 -6.66 -16.42
C PRO A 45 -17.99 -5.40 -16.50
N GLU A 46 -19.16 -5.51 -17.14
CA GLU A 46 -20.15 -4.44 -17.18
C GLU A 46 -21.07 -4.55 -15.96
N LEU A 47 -20.68 -3.88 -14.87
CA LEU A 47 -21.41 -3.88 -13.60
C LEU A 47 -22.09 -2.54 -13.34
N THR A 48 -23.23 -2.58 -12.64
CA THR A 48 -23.94 -1.39 -12.16
C THR A 48 -24.24 -1.48 -10.67
N GLY A 49 -24.56 -0.35 -10.02
CA GLY A 49 -24.98 -0.32 -8.62
C GLY A 49 -23.93 -0.86 -7.63
N PHE A 50 -24.38 -1.62 -6.65
CA PHE A 50 -23.55 -2.15 -5.57
C PHE A 50 -22.52 -3.22 -6.03
N PRO A 51 -22.84 -4.15 -6.95
CA PRO A 51 -21.84 -5.05 -7.55
C PRO A 51 -20.63 -4.31 -8.13
N LYS A 52 -20.85 -3.17 -8.81
CA LYS A 52 -19.75 -2.33 -9.33
C LYS A 52 -18.86 -1.79 -8.21
N ALA A 53 -19.47 -1.30 -7.13
CA ALA A 53 -18.74 -0.78 -5.97
C ALA A 53 -17.97 -1.89 -5.24
N LEU A 54 -18.53 -3.10 -5.14
CA LEU A 54 -17.83 -4.23 -4.55
C LEU A 54 -16.67 -4.70 -5.43
N PHE A 55 -16.89 -4.76 -6.76
CA PHE A 55 -15.85 -5.14 -7.70
C PHE A 55 -14.69 -4.14 -7.73
N SER A 56 -14.94 -2.83 -7.58
CA SER A 56 -13.87 -1.84 -7.51
C SER A 56 -12.91 -2.05 -6.34
N ILE A 57 -13.40 -2.62 -5.23
CA ILE A 57 -12.60 -3.01 -4.06
C ILE A 57 -11.81 -4.30 -4.34
N ILE A 58 -12.41 -5.26 -5.02
CA ILE A 58 -11.80 -6.58 -5.32
C ILE A 58 -10.75 -6.47 -6.44
N ARG A 59 -11.02 -5.69 -7.48
CA ARG A 59 -10.19 -5.47 -8.67
C ARG A 59 -8.70 -5.29 -8.38
N PRO A 60 -8.25 -4.37 -7.51
CA PRO A 60 -6.83 -4.15 -7.26
C PRO A 60 -6.11 -5.38 -6.68
N ILE A 61 -6.84 -6.27 -5.98
CA ILE A 61 -6.30 -7.52 -5.46
C ILE A 61 -6.03 -8.50 -6.62
N ILE A 62 -6.97 -8.58 -7.58
CA ILE A 62 -6.81 -9.39 -8.79
C ILE A 62 -5.68 -8.84 -9.66
N ASP A 63 -5.60 -7.52 -9.84
CA ASP A 63 -4.54 -6.86 -10.62
C ASP A 63 -3.15 -7.20 -10.07
N ALA A 64 -2.98 -7.13 -8.74
CA ALA A 64 -1.72 -7.50 -8.09
C ALA A 64 -1.36 -8.97 -8.31
N ASN A 65 -2.36 -9.86 -8.34
CA ASN A 65 -2.16 -11.27 -8.66
C ASN A 65 -1.78 -11.49 -10.13
N TRP A 66 -2.38 -10.75 -11.05
CA TRP A 66 -2.02 -10.79 -12.46
C TRP A 66 -0.57 -10.31 -12.69
N GLN A 67 -0.17 -9.23 -12.01
CA GLN A 67 1.22 -8.76 -12.05
C GLN A 67 2.20 -9.81 -11.55
N ARG A 68 1.87 -10.52 -10.45
CA ARG A 68 2.69 -11.63 -9.95
C ARG A 68 2.79 -12.78 -10.95
N TYR A 69 1.67 -13.13 -11.61
CA TYR A 69 1.65 -14.14 -12.66
C TYR A 69 2.57 -13.73 -13.84
N ASN A 70 2.42 -12.51 -14.36
CA ASN A 70 3.25 -11.99 -15.44
C ASN A 70 4.75 -11.99 -15.08
N ASN A 71 5.08 -11.62 -13.84
CA ASN A 71 6.46 -11.66 -13.35
C ASN A 71 6.98 -13.10 -13.24
N GLY A 72 6.12 -14.06 -12.85
CA GLY A 72 6.44 -15.49 -12.87
C GLY A 72 6.71 -16.01 -14.28
N CYS A 73 5.90 -15.60 -15.27
CA CYS A 73 6.09 -15.96 -16.68
C CYS A 73 7.40 -15.40 -17.27
N LYS A 74 7.84 -14.23 -16.78
CA LYS A 74 9.13 -13.62 -17.14
C LYS A 74 10.34 -14.28 -16.49
N GLY A 75 10.14 -15.35 -15.71
CA GLY A 75 11.18 -16.06 -14.95
C GLY A 75 11.34 -15.44 -13.57
N GLY A 76 11.11 -16.26 -12.55
CA GLY A 76 10.85 -15.86 -11.16
C GLY A 76 11.98 -15.12 -10.44
N ALA A 77 12.38 -15.62 -9.26
CA ALA A 77 13.32 -14.89 -8.42
C ALA A 77 14.68 -14.69 -9.13
N PRO A 78 15.29 -13.50 -9.04
CA PRO A 78 16.59 -13.23 -9.64
C PRO A 78 17.68 -14.18 -9.13
N LYS A 79 18.68 -14.46 -9.96
CA LYS A 79 19.84 -15.26 -9.58
C LYS A 79 20.55 -14.64 -8.36
N GLY A 80 20.79 -15.44 -7.32
CA GLY A 80 21.47 -15.00 -6.09
C GLY A 80 20.56 -14.43 -4.99
N ASN A 81 19.24 -14.40 -5.19
CA ASN A 81 18.32 -14.00 -4.11
C ASN A 81 18.35 -15.00 -2.95
N LYS A 82 18.84 -14.58 -1.78
CA LYS A 82 18.94 -15.41 -0.55
C LYS A 82 17.60 -15.95 -0.05
N ASN A 83 16.48 -15.34 -0.45
CA ASN A 83 15.13 -15.81 -0.11
C ASN A 83 14.61 -16.92 -1.04
N ASN A 84 15.30 -17.20 -2.16
CA ASN A 84 14.92 -18.26 -3.09
C ASN A 84 15.60 -19.58 -2.69
N ARG A 85 14.97 -20.33 -1.77
CA ARG A 85 15.46 -21.64 -1.31
C ARG A 85 15.24 -22.78 -2.30
N PHE A 86 14.41 -22.62 -3.34
CA PHE A 86 13.86 -23.77 -4.08
C PHE A 86 13.94 -23.70 -5.62
N SER A 87 14.16 -22.55 -6.27
CA SER A 87 14.16 -22.51 -7.74
C SER A 87 15.55 -22.71 -8.36
N LYS A 88 15.71 -23.78 -9.17
CA LYS A 88 16.85 -24.02 -10.07
C LYS A 88 16.80 -23.16 -11.35
N SER A 89 15.64 -22.60 -11.69
CA SER A 89 15.48 -21.71 -12.84
C SER A 89 15.53 -20.26 -12.36
N THR A 90 16.62 -19.59 -12.64
CA THR A 90 16.86 -18.18 -12.28
C THR A 90 17.00 -17.37 -13.54
N THR A 91 16.36 -16.22 -13.59
CA THR A 91 16.50 -15.23 -14.66
C THR A 91 17.69 -14.31 -14.43
N GLU A 92 18.20 -13.74 -15.53
CA GLU A 92 19.20 -12.68 -15.49
C GLU A 92 18.62 -11.39 -14.89
N VAL A 93 19.50 -10.51 -14.41
CA VAL A 93 19.19 -9.31 -13.63
C VAL A 93 18.13 -8.45 -14.34
N GLN A 94 17.08 -8.10 -13.61
CA GLN A 94 15.95 -7.28 -14.09
C GLN A 94 16.45 -5.92 -14.64
N PRO A 95 15.89 -5.42 -15.76
CA PRO A 95 16.02 -4.00 -16.10
C PRO A 95 15.27 -3.16 -15.06
N ASN A 96 15.93 -2.12 -14.58
CA ASN A 96 15.40 -1.15 -13.61
C ASN A 96 14.32 -0.28 -14.31
N LYS A 97 13.11 -0.80 -14.50
CA LYS A 97 11.96 0.02 -14.91
C LYS A 97 11.23 0.49 -13.67
N ASN A 98 11.64 1.66 -13.18
CA ASN A 98 10.74 2.56 -12.48
C ASN A 98 9.71 3.05 -13.51
N ASP A 99 8.71 2.23 -13.84
CA ASP A 99 7.52 2.70 -14.54
C ASP A 99 6.66 3.41 -13.49
N ASN A 100 7.01 4.68 -13.25
CA ASN A 100 6.21 5.64 -12.52
C ASN A 100 5.11 6.12 -13.48
N ASP A 101 4.17 5.24 -13.80
CA ASP A 101 3.01 5.61 -14.61
C ASP A 101 2.00 6.31 -13.70
N ASN A 102 2.15 7.63 -13.64
CA ASN A 102 1.20 8.54 -13.02
C ASN A 102 -0.09 8.52 -13.84
N ASN A 103 -1.02 7.62 -13.53
CA ASN A 103 -2.43 7.85 -13.86
C ASN A 103 -3.26 7.95 -12.60
N LYS A 104 -3.76 9.17 -12.41
CA LYS A 104 -4.51 9.66 -11.27
C LYS A 104 -5.96 9.23 -11.45
N GLU A 105 -6.36 8.16 -10.78
CA GLU A 105 -7.77 7.97 -10.40
C GLU A 105 -7.86 7.85 -8.88
N GLU A 106 -8.49 8.88 -8.32
CA GLU A 106 -8.78 9.10 -6.93
C GLU A 106 -9.91 8.14 -6.51
N ILE A 107 -9.55 6.95 -6.02
CA ILE A 107 -10.51 6.03 -5.39
C ILE A 107 -9.98 5.62 -4.03
N VAL A 108 -10.81 5.94 -3.04
CA VAL A 108 -10.64 5.86 -1.58
C VAL A 108 -10.02 4.52 -1.16
N LYS A 109 -8.70 4.52 -0.95
CA LYS A 109 -8.01 3.48 -0.21
C LYS A 109 -8.38 3.61 1.26
N GLU A 110 -9.01 2.59 1.83
CA GLU A 110 -8.88 2.36 3.26
C GLU A 110 -7.38 2.33 3.59
N LYS A 111 -6.99 3.36 4.35
CA LYS A 111 -5.63 3.88 4.45
C LYS A 111 -4.67 2.84 5.01
N SER A 112 -3.83 2.27 4.15
CA SER A 112 -2.41 2.22 4.51
C SER A 112 -1.98 3.69 4.67
N ILE A 113 -2.04 4.21 5.89
CA ILE A 113 -1.79 5.62 6.19
C ILE A 113 -0.45 6.01 5.53
N SER A 114 -0.52 6.91 4.54
CA SER A 114 0.68 7.30 3.79
C SER A 114 1.67 8.00 4.73
N LEU A 115 2.95 8.09 4.34
CA LEU A 115 3.91 8.87 5.12
C LEU A 115 3.41 10.31 5.31
N PHE A 116 2.80 10.88 4.27
CA PHE A 116 2.20 12.20 4.30
C PHE A 116 1.08 12.31 5.36
N ASP A 117 0.12 11.39 5.35
CA ASP A 117 -0.96 11.36 6.35
C ASP A 117 -0.43 11.23 7.79
N ARG A 118 0.63 10.42 8.00
CA ARG A 118 1.27 10.28 9.33
C ARG A 118 1.98 11.56 9.75
N THR A 119 2.62 12.24 8.81
CA THR A 119 3.26 13.55 9.04
C THR A 119 2.23 14.61 9.41
N GLU A 120 1.09 14.66 8.70
CA GLU A 120 0.00 15.59 9.04
C GLU A 120 -0.59 15.30 10.42
N LYS A 121 -0.81 14.02 10.74
CA LYS A 121 -1.28 13.62 12.07
C LYS A 121 -0.31 14.08 13.16
N PHE A 122 0.99 13.87 12.97
CA PHE A 122 2.02 14.29 13.92
C PHE A 122 2.04 15.82 14.09
N LYS A 123 1.88 16.58 12.99
CA LYS A 123 1.76 18.05 13.05
C LYS A 123 0.55 18.48 13.88
N ASN A 124 -0.61 17.84 13.67
CA ASN A 124 -1.84 18.17 14.39
C ASN A 124 -1.74 17.88 15.89
N GLU A 125 -1.06 16.80 16.27
CA GLU A 125 -0.77 16.48 17.69
C GLU A 125 0.11 17.54 18.36
N LEU A 126 0.90 18.32 17.61
CA LEU A 126 1.76 19.38 18.14
C LEU A 126 1.06 20.73 18.30
N ILE A 127 -0.08 20.96 17.65
CA ILE A 127 -0.81 22.24 17.69
C ILE A 127 -1.11 22.70 19.13
N PRO A 128 -1.62 21.86 20.05
CA PRO A 128 -1.92 22.29 21.42
C PRO A 128 -0.69 22.74 22.22
N PHE A 129 0.51 22.36 21.78
CA PHE A 129 1.76 22.70 22.46
C PHE A 129 2.36 24.02 21.98
N VAL A 130 1.87 24.57 20.86
CA VAL A 130 2.35 25.84 20.28
C VAL A 130 2.14 27.01 21.24
N GLU A 131 0.98 27.06 21.92
CA GLU A 131 0.67 28.12 22.88
C GLU A 131 1.63 28.13 24.07
N ARG A 132 2.04 26.94 24.53
CA ARG A 132 2.92 26.80 25.70
C ARG A 132 4.39 27.01 25.38
N TYR A 133 4.89 26.41 24.31
CA TYR A 133 6.33 26.30 24.02
C TYR A 133 6.81 27.31 22.97
N GLY A 134 5.89 28.01 22.30
CA GLY A 134 6.21 28.92 21.23
C GLY A 134 6.34 28.23 19.88
N LYS A 135 5.97 28.97 18.84
CA LYS A 135 5.89 28.50 17.45
C LYS A 135 7.24 27.97 16.94
N ASP A 136 8.33 28.70 17.18
CA ASP A 136 9.65 28.37 16.64
C ASP A 136 10.24 27.08 17.24
N MET A 137 10.05 26.87 18.55
CA MET A 137 10.52 25.66 19.24
C MET A 137 9.75 24.44 18.75
N VAL A 138 8.42 24.54 18.64
CA VAL A 138 7.57 23.44 18.16
C VAL A 138 7.85 23.12 16.69
N PHE A 139 8.14 24.11 15.84
CA PHE A 139 8.55 23.85 14.47
C PHE A 139 9.88 23.12 14.39
N ALA A 140 10.90 23.60 15.11
CA ALA A 140 12.19 22.91 15.13
C ALA A 140 12.05 21.48 15.67
N PHE A 141 11.18 21.26 16.66
CA PHE A 141 10.86 19.94 17.19
C PHE A 141 10.23 19.04 16.12
N PHE A 142 9.24 19.56 15.41
CA PHE A 142 8.56 18.85 14.33
C PHE A 142 9.54 18.47 13.21
N ASP A 143 10.35 19.41 12.72
CA ASP A 143 11.31 19.19 11.65
C ASP A 143 12.31 18.08 12.00
N TYR A 144 12.84 18.10 13.23
CA TYR A 144 13.78 17.08 13.68
C TYR A 144 13.15 15.70 13.81
N TRP A 145 11.92 15.60 14.31
CA TRP A 145 11.29 14.31 14.60
C TRP A 145 10.53 13.71 13.43
N SER A 146 10.12 14.55 12.46
CA SER A 146 9.54 14.13 11.19
C SER A 146 10.58 13.77 10.12
N GLU A 147 11.87 13.94 10.41
CA GLU A 147 12.97 13.56 9.51
C GLU A 147 12.80 12.08 9.06
N PRO A 148 12.70 11.81 7.75
CA PRO A 148 12.51 10.45 7.25
C PRO A 148 13.78 9.62 7.40
N ASN A 149 13.61 8.32 7.59
CA ASN A 149 14.71 7.37 7.57
C ASN A 149 15.28 7.19 6.14
N GLN A 150 16.42 6.50 6.03
CA GLN A 150 17.11 6.32 4.74
C GLN A 150 16.22 5.68 3.65
N SER A 151 15.32 4.77 4.03
CA SER A 151 14.37 4.16 3.10
C SER A 151 13.12 4.99 2.83
N LYS A 152 12.99 6.18 3.44
CA LYS A 152 11.84 7.10 3.34
C LYS A 152 10.49 6.44 3.67
N THR A 153 10.51 5.47 4.59
CA THR A 153 9.32 4.72 5.00
C THR A 153 8.79 5.14 6.36
N LYS A 154 9.64 5.70 7.23
CA LYS A 154 9.28 6.06 8.61
C LYS A 154 9.92 7.38 9.02
N MET A 155 9.27 8.09 9.94
CA MET A 155 9.84 9.27 10.59
C MET A 155 10.74 8.87 11.76
N LYS A 156 11.68 9.74 12.14
CA LYS A 156 12.66 9.51 13.21
C LYS A 156 12.03 9.09 14.54
N PHE A 157 10.86 9.65 14.88
CA PHE A 157 10.17 9.30 16.13
C PHE A 157 9.61 7.87 16.12
N GLU A 158 9.16 7.38 14.97
CA GLU A 158 8.58 6.03 14.80
C GLU A 158 9.65 4.93 14.93
N MET A 159 10.92 5.31 14.80
CA MET A 159 12.05 4.40 15.00
C MET A 159 12.46 4.28 16.47
N GLN A 160 11.93 5.12 17.37
CA GLN A 160 12.25 5.05 18.78
C GLN A 160 11.52 3.86 19.43
N LYS A 161 12.21 3.12 20.30
CA LYS A 161 11.60 2.05 21.10
C LYS A 161 10.45 2.56 21.97
N THR A 162 10.53 3.82 22.40
CA THR A 162 9.52 4.50 23.21
C THR A 162 9.37 5.94 22.76
N TRP A 163 8.12 6.41 22.71
CA TRP A 163 7.78 7.77 22.26
C TRP A 163 6.71 8.39 23.15
N ASP A 164 6.95 9.61 23.60
CA ASP A 164 6.02 10.43 24.37
C ASP A 164 6.29 11.91 24.05
N ILE A 165 5.32 12.57 23.42
CA ILE A 165 5.47 13.93 22.90
C ILE A 165 5.77 14.93 24.02
N THR A 166 5.05 14.83 25.13
CA THR A 166 5.18 15.76 26.26
C THR A 166 6.55 15.68 26.92
N LYS A 167 7.07 14.47 27.18
CA LYS A 167 8.42 14.28 27.74
C LYS A 167 9.50 14.78 26.80
N ARG A 168 9.35 14.53 25.49
CA ARG A 168 10.31 14.96 24.47
C ARG A 168 10.33 16.49 24.32
N LEU A 169 9.16 17.14 24.32
CA LEU A 169 9.05 18.60 24.29
C LEU A 169 9.69 19.25 25.52
N ARG A 170 9.43 18.75 26.74
CA ARG A 170 10.11 19.24 27.96
C ARG A 170 11.64 19.11 27.89
N THR A 171 12.13 18.04 27.29
CA THR A 171 13.58 17.83 27.11
C THR A 171 14.15 18.82 26.11
N TRP A 172 13.42 19.10 25.03
CA TRP A 172 13.78 20.09 24.03
C TRP A 172 13.78 21.52 24.58
N GLU A 173 12.78 21.88 25.39
CA GLU A 173 12.67 23.19 26.04
C GLU A 173 13.91 23.50 26.89
N ARG A 174 14.32 22.54 27.73
CA ARG A 174 15.54 22.69 28.56
C ARG A 174 16.78 22.96 27.72
N ARG A 175 16.97 22.21 26.63
CA ARG A 175 18.12 22.38 25.72
C ARG A 175 18.11 23.71 24.97
N SER A 176 16.93 24.23 24.63
CA SER A 176 16.79 25.52 23.96
C SER A 176 17.04 26.70 24.91
N ASN A 177 16.69 26.57 26.20
CA ASN A 177 16.86 27.61 27.21
C ASN A 177 18.26 27.64 27.85
N GLU A 178 19.07 26.60 27.65
CA GLU A 178 20.47 26.52 28.11
C GLU A 178 21.47 27.19 27.13
N LYS A 179 20.99 27.72 26.00
CA LYS A 179 21.77 28.52 25.04
C LYS A 179 21.51 30.01 25.23
#